data_AF-A0A0G0K4T6-F1
#
_entry.id   AF-A0A0G0K4T6-F1
#
_cell.length_a   1.000
_cell.length_b   1.000
_cell.length_c   1.000
_cell.angle_alpha   90.00
_cell.angle_beta   90.00
_cell.angle_gamma   90.00
#
_symmetry.space_group_name_H-M   'P 1'
#
loop_
_entity.id
_entity.type
_entity.pdbx_description
1 polymer ?
#
loop_
_entity_poly.entity_id
_entity_poly.type
_entity_poly.pdbx_seq_one_letter_code
_entity_poly.pdbx_strand_id
1 'polypeptide(L)'
;EPTDRFDRLLKHVTRSLAAQTHSLALATDEDGEIYASGMANILDIPEFYDIDITRTVLAMLDKAEIINQIFSNMAFEDQIKILFGEELNMPYLEGCGFVIAKYHSPTHTGMLGVVGPSRLNYPVVIPTMRYFSQLLSEIAKN
;
A
#
# COMPACT_ATOMS: atom_id res chain seq x y z
N GLU A 1 -14.14 15.25 14.34
CA GLU A 1 -13.11 15.02 15.38
C GLU A 1 -11.73 14.84 14.72
N PRO A 2 -10.61 14.90 15.46
CA PRO A 2 -9.27 14.78 14.89
C PRO A 2 -9.07 13.54 14.02
N THR A 3 -9.61 12.39 14.43
CA THR A 3 -9.59 11.10 13.70
C THR A 3 -10.17 11.24 12.29
N ASP A 4 -11.38 11.81 12.16
CA ASP A 4 -12.06 12.04 10.88
C ASP A 4 -11.28 12.96 9.91
N ARG A 5 -10.34 13.79 10.39
CA ARG A 5 -9.45 14.57 9.50
C ARG A 5 -8.34 13.71 8.91
N PHE A 6 -7.73 12.83 9.70
CA PHE A 6 -6.65 11.97 9.24
C PHE A 6 -7.17 10.86 8.32
N ASP A 7 -8.33 10.28 8.61
CA ASP A 7 -8.99 9.30 7.73
C ASP A 7 -9.24 9.88 6.33
N ARG A 8 -9.69 11.14 6.27
CA ARG A 8 -9.86 11.86 5.00
C ARG A 8 -8.53 12.03 4.28
N LEU A 9 -7.45 12.33 5.00
CA LEU A 9 -6.12 12.47 4.41
C LEU A 9 -5.64 11.14 3.83
N LEU A 10 -5.76 10.02 4.56
CA LEU A 10 -5.40 8.70 4.07
C LEU A 10 -6.19 8.34 2.80
N LYS A 11 -7.51 8.58 2.77
CA LYS A 11 -8.34 8.40 1.57
C LYS A 11 -7.88 9.24 0.38
N HIS A 12 -7.39 10.45 0.60
CA HIS A 12 -6.87 11.30 -0.48
C HIS A 12 -5.49 10.83 -0.96
N VAL A 13 -4.62 10.40 -0.03
CA VAL A 13 -3.30 9.86 -0.35
C VAL A 13 -3.42 8.59 -1.19
N THR A 14 -4.26 7.62 -0.77
CA THR A 14 -4.45 6.38 -1.54
C THR A 14 -5.02 6.65 -2.93
N ARG A 15 -5.97 7.59 -3.05
CA ARG A 15 -6.53 7.99 -4.36
C ARG A 15 -5.46 8.62 -5.25
N SER A 16 -4.63 9.50 -4.69
CA SER A 16 -3.56 10.19 -5.44
C SER A 16 -2.47 9.22 -5.86
N LEU A 17 -2.08 8.30 -4.98
CA LEU A 17 -1.16 7.20 -5.26
C LEU A 17 -1.68 6.36 -6.41
N ALA A 18 -2.90 5.83 -6.31
CA ALA A 18 -3.52 5.00 -7.33
C ALA A 18 -3.55 5.70 -8.70
N ALA A 19 -3.90 6.99 -8.73
CA ALA A 19 -3.96 7.76 -9.96
C ALA A 19 -2.57 8.00 -10.58
N GLN A 20 -1.54 8.24 -9.77
CA GLN A 20 -0.18 8.47 -10.27
C GLN A 20 0.49 7.16 -10.72
N THR A 21 0.29 6.07 -9.98
CA THR A 21 0.97 4.80 -10.23
C THR A 21 0.21 3.88 -11.19
N HIS A 22 -1.06 4.17 -11.49
CA HIS A 22 -1.95 3.30 -12.25
C HIS A 22 -1.98 1.88 -11.69
N SER A 23 -2.03 1.77 -10.36
CA SER A 23 -1.97 0.51 -9.61
C SER A 23 -2.96 0.56 -8.45
N LEU A 24 -3.12 -0.55 -7.73
CA LEU A 24 -3.85 -0.57 -6.46
C LEU A 24 -2.96 0.10 -5.40
N ALA A 25 -3.49 1.09 -4.71
CA ALA A 25 -2.83 1.75 -3.59
C ALA A 25 -3.61 1.52 -2.30
N LEU A 26 -2.88 1.33 -1.20
CA LEU A 26 -3.44 1.15 0.12
C LEU A 26 -2.69 1.97 1.17
N ALA A 27 -3.37 2.24 2.28
CA ALA A 27 -2.80 2.77 3.50
C ALA A 27 -3.43 2.05 4.70
N THR A 28 -2.69 1.98 5.81
CA THR A 28 -3.21 1.54 7.10
C THR A 28 -2.93 2.58 8.16
N ASP A 29 -3.84 2.74 9.13
CA ASP A 29 -3.59 3.52 10.34
C ASP A 29 -3.15 2.63 11.52
N GLU A 30 -3.03 3.25 12.70
CA GLU A 30 -2.58 2.62 13.94
C GLU A 30 -3.50 1.50 14.43
N ASP A 31 -4.80 1.55 14.08
CA ASP A 31 -5.79 0.56 14.45
C ASP A 31 -5.89 -0.57 13.41
N GLY A 32 -5.16 -0.44 12.30
CA GLY A 32 -5.15 -1.41 11.21
C GLY A 32 -6.32 -1.25 10.24
N GLU A 33 -7.06 -0.15 10.28
CA GLU A 33 -8.07 0.17 9.26
C GLU A 33 -7.38 0.32 7.91
N ILE A 34 -7.97 -0.29 6.87
CA ILE A 34 -7.42 -0.27 5.52
C ILE A 34 -8.14 0.78 4.68
N TYR A 35 -7.36 1.69 4.10
CA TYR A 35 -7.80 2.64 3.10
C TYR A 35 -7.25 2.18 1.76
N ALA A 36 -8.07 2.07 0.72
CA ALA A 36 -7.60 1.60 -0.57
C ALA A 36 -8.26 2.34 -1.75
N SER A 37 -7.56 2.38 -2.88
CA SER A 37 -8.01 3.01 -4.12
C SER A 37 -7.31 2.38 -5.32
N GLY A 38 -7.93 2.43 -6.50
CA GLY A 38 -7.33 1.87 -7.71
C GLY A 38 -7.54 0.38 -7.92
N MET A 39 -8.56 -0.23 -7.29
CA MET A 39 -8.93 -1.63 -7.55
C MET A 39 -9.26 -1.86 -9.04
N ALA A 40 -9.84 -0.87 -9.72
CA ALA A 40 -10.08 -0.95 -11.15
C ALA A 40 -8.78 -0.95 -11.96
N ASN A 41 -7.73 -0.23 -11.50
CA ASN A 41 -6.47 -0.12 -12.24
C ASN A 41 -5.80 -1.48 -12.44
N ILE A 42 -5.84 -2.35 -11.41
CA ILE A 42 -5.23 -3.68 -11.52
C ILE A 42 -6.00 -4.57 -12.49
N LEU A 43 -7.28 -4.30 -12.77
CA LEU A 43 -8.06 -5.07 -13.74
C LEU A 43 -7.65 -4.80 -15.19
N ASP A 44 -6.85 -3.77 -15.45
CA ASP A 44 -6.25 -3.48 -16.77
C ASP A 44 -4.85 -4.12 -16.93
N ILE A 45 -4.37 -4.84 -15.91
CA ILE A 45 -3.02 -5.43 -15.88
C ILE A 45 -3.13 -6.93 -16.21
N PRO A 46 -2.37 -7.46 -17.20
CA PRO A 46 -2.50 -8.85 -17.63
C PRO A 46 -2.33 -9.91 -16.53
N GLU A 47 -1.44 -9.68 -15.56
CA GLU A 47 -1.25 -10.55 -14.40
C GLU A 47 -2.54 -10.76 -13.59
N PHE A 48 -3.44 -9.78 -13.58
CA PHE A 48 -4.68 -9.80 -12.82
C PHE A 48 -5.87 -10.29 -13.65
N TYR A 49 -5.65 -10.74 -14.88
CA TYR A 49 -6.69 -11.45 -15.65
C TYR A 49 -6.94 -12.85 -15.11
N ASP A 50 -5.96 -13.39 -14.37
CA ASP A 50 -6.17 -14.58 -13.56
C ASP A 50 -7.02 -14.24 -12.34
N ILE A 51 -8.19 -14.88 -12.25
CA ILE A 51 -9.16 -14.64 -11.20
C ILE A 51 -8.65 -15.06 -9.82
N ASP A 52 -7.75 -16.05 -9.74
CA ASP A 52 -7.20 -16.50 -8.47
C ASP A 52 -6.21 -15.47 -7.92
N ILE A 53 -5.41 -14.85 -8.79
CA ILE A 53 -4.52 -13.73 -8.44
C ILE A 53 -5.35 -12.53 -7.96
N THR A 54 -6.34 -12.10 -8.76
CA THR A 54 -7.17 -10.94 -8.44
C THR A 54 -7.99 -11.15 -7.18
N ARG A 55 -8.61 -12.32 -7.01
CA ARG A 55 -9.34 -12.65 -5.77
C ARG A 55 -8.41 -12.62 -4.56
N THR A 56 -7.20 -13.16 -4.69
CA THR A 56 -6.23 -13.17 -3.59
C THR A 56 -5.83 -11.76 -3.19
N VAL A 57 -5.47 -10.90 -4.14
CA VAL A 57 -5.09 -9.51 -3.87
C VAL A 57 -6.24 -8.70 -3.28
N LEU A 58 -7.46 -8.83 -3.81
CA LEU A 58 -8.61 -8.11 -3.27
C LEU A 58 -9.01 -8.62 -1.87
N ALA A 59 -8.93 -9.93 -1.63
CA ALA A 59 -9.22 -10.51 -0.31
C ALA A 59 -8.21 -10.10 0.77
N MET A 60 -7.01 -9.63 0.40
CA MET A 60 -6.07 -9.04 1.36
C MET A 60 -6.61 -7.72 1.94
N LEU A 61 -7.42 -6.97 1.19
CA LEU A 61 -7.98 -5.70 1.64
C LEU A 61 -9.02 -5.88 2.75
N ASP A 62 -9.62 -7.07 2.84
CA ASP A 62 -10.58 -7.42 3.91
C ASP A 62 -9.88 -7.93 5.18
N LYS A 63 -8.54 -8.10 5.15
CA LYS A 63 -7.77 -8.78 6.18
C LYS A 63 -6.60 -7.92 6.66
N ALA A 64 -6.88 -7.02 7.60
CA ALA A 64 -5.90 -6.18 8.27
C ALA A 64 -4.67 -6.97 8.77
N GLU A 65 -4.88 -8.18 9.28
CA GLU A 65 -3.82 -9.07 9.77
C GLU A 65 -2.80 -9.44 8.70
N ILE A 66 -3.24 -9.76 7.48
CA ILE A 66 -2.34 -10.13 6.37
C ILE A 66 -1.51 -8.92 5.96
N ILE A 67 -2.18 -7.79 5.77
CA ILE A 67 -1.52 -6.52 5.42
C ILE A 67 -0.49 -6.14 6.49
N ASN A 68 -0.86 -6.24 7.77
CA ASN A 68 0.05 -5.98 8.89
C ASN A 68 1.23 -6.96 8.93
N GLN A 69 1.05 -8.25 8.63
CA GLN A 69 2.14 -9.24 8.58
C GLN A 69 3.13 -8.94 7.44
N ILE A 70 2.60 -8.60 6.26
CA ILE A 70 3.42 -8.21 5.10
C ILE A 70 4.29 -7.01 5.48
N PHE A 71 3.72 -6.10 6.27
CA PHE A 71 4.37 -4.86 6.61
C PHE A 71 5.24 -4.89 7.88
N SER A 72 5.00 -5.81 8.82
CA SER A 72 5.80 -5.98 10.03
C SER A 72 7.24 -6.44 9.73
N ASN A 73 7.46 -7.02 8.56
CA ASN A 73 8.77 -7.48 8.10
C ASN A 73 9.70 -6.37 7.58
N MET A 74 9.30 -5.10 7.65
CA MET A 74 10.12 -3.95 7.27
C MET A 74 10.90 -3.42 8.48
N ALA A 75 12.21 -3.21 8.37
CA ALA A 75 12.99 -2.60 9.44
C ALA A 75 12.57 -1.13 9.64
N PHE A 76 12.80 -0.55 10.82
CA PHE A 76 12.45 0.85 11.08
C PHE A 76 13.25 1.83 10.19
N GLU A 77 14.44 1.42 9.76
CA GLU A 77 15.35 2.22 8.92
C GLU A 77 14.95 2.22 7.44
N ASP A 78 14.11 1.28 7.01
CA ASP A 78 13.68 1.14 5.62
C ASP A 78 12.56 2.15 5.33
N GLN A 79 12.87 3.25 4.63
CA GLN A 79 11.84 4.16 4.13
C GLN A 79 10.94 3.52 3.06
N ILE A 80 11.49 2.59 2.27
CA ILE A 80 10.80 1.88 1.19
C ILE A 80 11.28 0.43 1.19
N LYS A 81 10.36 -0.51 1.05
CA LYS A 81 10.64 -1.92 0.80
C LYS A 81 9.87 -2.39 -0.44
N ILE A 82 10.55 -3.14 -1.28
CA ILE A 82 9.92 -3.86 -2.39
C ILE A 82 9.77 -5.31 -1.92
N LEU A 83 8.58 -5.88 -2.10
CA LEU A 83 8.32 -7.30 -1.89
C LEU A 83 7.78 -7.90 -3.17
N PHE A 84 8.25 -9.09 -3.49
CA PHE A 84 7.70 -9.94 -4.53
C PHE A 84 6.72 -10.90 -3.89
N GLY A 85 5.64 -11.25 -4.60
CA GLY A 85 4.56 -12.01 -3.98
C GLY A 85 4.96 -13.41 -3.47
N GLU A 86 6.03 -14.00 -4.03
CA GLU A 86 6.64 -15.23 -3.50
C GLU A 86 7.19 -15.08 -2.07
N GLU A 87 7.55 -13.87 -1.65
CA GLU A 87 8.02 -13.58 -0.29
C GLU A 87 6.87 -13.50 0.73
N LEU A 88 5.61 -13.45 0.27
CA LEU A 88 4.44 -13.25 1.12
C LEU A 88 3.84 -14.54 1.66
N ASN A 89 4.37 -15.71 1.23
CA ASN A 89 3.81 -17.04 1.57
C ASN A 89 2.31 -17.16 1.26
N MET A 90 1.84 -16.45 0.23
CA MET A 90 0.45 -16.48 -0.23
C MET A 90 0.41 -17.11 -1.63
N PRO A 91 -0.53 -18.04 -1.87
CA PRO A 91 -0.64 -18.68 -3.18
C PRO A 91 -1.03 -17.67 -4.26
N TYR A 92 -0.61 -17.92 -5.50
CA TYR A 92 -0.98 -17.14 -6.69
C TYR A 92 -0.37 -15.74 -6.80
N LEU A 93 0.48 -15.32 -5.86
CA LEU A 93 1.07 -13.97 -5.90
C LEU A 93 2.41 -13.90 -6.63
N GLU A 94 2.91 -14.97 -7.24
CA GLU A 94 4.23 -15.03 -7.89
C GLU A 94 4.43 -13.95 -8.96
N GLY A 95 3.34 -13.53 -9.64
CA GLY A 95 3.34 -12.46 -10.63
C GLY A 95 3.22 -11.04 -10.06
N CYS A 96 2.98 -10.89 -8.75
CA CYS A 96 2.70 -9.62 -8.10
C CYS A 96 3.93 -8.98 -7.46
N GLY A 97 3.95 -7.64 -7.45
CA GLY A 97 4.93 -6.81 -6.78
C GLY A 97 4.25 -5.82 -5.84
N PHE A 98 4.92 -5.54 -4.73
CA PHE A 98 4.44 -4.67 -3.66
C PHE A 98 5.53 -3.66 -3.34
N VAL A 99 5.19 -2.37 -3.32
CA VAL A 99 6.08 -1.30 -2.83
C VAL A 99 5.44 -0.69 -1.59
N ILE A 100 6.17 -0.71 -0.49
CA ILE A 100 5.64 -0.35 0.83
C ILE A 100 6.50 0.75 1.43
N ALA A 101 5.88 1.68 2.15
CA ALA A 101 6.54 2.73 2.90
C ALA A 101 5.89 2.88 4.28
N LYS A 102 6.68 3.14 5.32
CA LYS A 102 6.15 3.52 6.65
C LYS A 102 5.99 5.02 6.77
N TYR A 103 4.93 5.46 7.42
CA TYR A 103 4.82 6.80 7.98
C TYR A 103 4.70 6.71 9.51
N HIS A 104 5.29 7.67 10.20
CA HIS A 104 5.32 7.65 11.65
C HIS A 104 5.37 9.06 12.23
N SER A 105 4.52 9.32 13.21
CA SER A 105 4.50 10.52 14.04
C SER A 105 4.20 10.14 15.50
N PRO A 106 4.24 11.12 16.44
CA PRO A 106 3.86 10.87 17.82
C PRO A 106 2.40 10.42 18.02
N THR A 107 1.50 10.74 17.08
CA THR A 107 0.06 10.48 17.19
C THR A 107 -0.45 9.44 16.20
N HIS A 108 0.13 9.36 15.01
CA HIS A 108 -0.31 8.44 13.96
C HIS A 108 0.87 7.64 13.43
N THR A 109 0.65 6.35 13.25
CA THR A 109 1.62 5.45 12.66
C THR A 109 0.90 4.52 11.72
N GLY A 110 1.55 4.15 10.63
CA GLY A 110 0.90 3.35 9.62
C GLY A 110 1.74 3.23 8.39
N MET A 111 1.17 2.63 7.35
CA MET A 111 1.94 2.24 6.18
C MET A 111 1.19 2.60 4.91
N LEU A 112 1.95 2.83 3.85
CA LEU A 112 1.47 2.98 2.48
C LEU A 112 1.91 1.76 1.70
N GLY A 113 1.07 1.31 0.78
CA GLY A 113 1.37 0.23 -0.15
C GLY A 113 0.91 0.54 -1.57
N VAL A 114 1.66 0.06 -2.55
CA VAL A 114 1.24 -0.03 -3.95
C VAL A 114 1.40 -1.47 -4.40
N VAL A 115 0.34 -2.03 -4.99
CA VAL A 115 0.27 -3.41 -5.48
C VAL A 115 0.04 -3.40 -6.99
N GLY A 116 0.83 -4.17 -7.70
CA GLY A 116 0.71 -4.34 -9.14
C GLY A 116 1.54 -5.53 -9.63
N PRO A 117 1.97 -5.56 -10.90
CA PRO A 117 2.79 -6.64 -11.43
C PRO A 117 4.19 -6.58 -10.81
N SER A 118 4.92 -7.69 -10.79
CA SER A 118 6.31 -7.74 -10.29
C SER A 118 7.25 -6.73 -10.96
N ARG A 119 6.91 -6.29 -12.17
CA ARG A 119 7.56 -5.22 -12.96
C ARG A 119 6.86 -3.86 -12.84
N LEU A 120 6.41 -3.49 -11.63
CA LEU A 120 5.90 -2.14 -11.34
C LEU A 120 6.83 -1.06 -11.92
N ASN A 121 6.27 0.11 -12.28
CA ASN A 121 7.05 1.24 -12.76
C ASN A 121 7.83 1.90 -11.59
N TYR A 122 8.89 1.24 -11.13
CA TYR A 122 9.69 1.65 -9.96
C TYR A 122 10.20 3.10 -10.05
N PRO A 123 10.64 3.62 -11.22
CA PRO A 123 11.01 5.03 -11.36
C PRO A 123 9.90 6.03 -11.01
N VAL A 124 8.63 5.63 -11.11
CA VAL A 124 7.47 6.44 -10.69
C VAL A 124 7.03 6.09 -9.27
N VAL A 125 6.86 4.80 -8.98
CA VAL A 125 6.27 4.34 -7.72
C VAL A 125 7.14 4.70 -6.51
N ILE A 126 8.45 4.46 -6.56
CA ILE A 126 9.35 4.68 -5.42
C ILE A 126 9.39 6.15 -4.98
N PRO A 127 9.66 7.15 -5.85
CA PRO A 127 9.68 8.54 -5.42
C PRO A 127 8.31 9.04 -4.96
N THR A 128 7.22 8.61 -5.60
CA THR A 128 5.85 8.96 -5.16
C THR A 128 5.56 8.41 -3.76
N MET A 129 5.91 7.15 -3.49
CA MET A 129 5.73 6.52 -2.18
C MET A 129 6.54 7.24 -1.08
N ARG A 130 7.80 7.61 -1.38
CA ARG A 130 8.64 8.38 -0.43
C ARG A 130 8.04 9.74 -0.12
N TYR A 131 7.56 10.45 -1.14
CA TYR A 131 6.95 11.76 -0.94
C TYR A 131 5.73 11.67 -0.02
N PHE A 132 4.80 10.76 -0.30
CA PHE A 132 3.59 10.64 0.52
C PHE A 132 3.86 10.12 1.93
N SER A 133 4.79 9.19 2.12
CA SER A 133 5.11 8.69 3.47
C SER A 133 5.77 9.77 4.33
N GLN A 134 6.65 10.58 3.75
CA GLN A 134 7.24 11.74 4.43
C GLN A 134 6.19 12.81 4.72
N LEU A 135 5.33 13.14 3.75
CA LEU A 135 4.23 14.09 3.92
C LEU A 135 3.30 13.70 5.07
N LEU A 136 2.90 12.42 5.15
CA LEU A 136 2.08 11.91 6.25
C LEU A 136 2.81 12.03 7.59
N SER A 137 4.09 11.67 7.62
CA SER A 137 4.94 11.78 8.82
C SER A 137 5.13 13.23 9.29
N GLU A 138 5.06 14.21 8.40
CA GLU A 138 5.15 15.63 8.72
C GLU A 138 3.81 16.22 9.17
N ILE A 139 2.72 15.93 8.45
CA ILE A 139 1.39 16.44 8.77
C ILE A 139 0.94 15.90 10.13
N ALA A 140 1.25 14.63 10.43
CA ALA A 140 0.84 13.99 11.67
C ALA A 140 1.67 14.42 12.90
N LYS A 141 2.66 15.31 12.76
CA LYS A 141 3.39 15.90 13.91
C LYS A 141 2.63 17.05 14.58
N ASN A 142 1.64 17.63 13.91
CA ASN A 142 0.91 18.83 14.32
C ASN A 142 -0.58 18.54 14.53
#